data_AF-A0A3D5X730-F1
#
_entry.id   AF-A0A3D5X730-F1
#
_cell.length_a   1.000
_cell.length_b   1.000
_cell.length_c   1.000
_cell.angle_alpha   90.00
_cell.angle_beta   90.00
_cell.angle_gamma   90.00
#
_symmetry.space_group_name_H-M   'P 1'
#
loop_
_entity.id
_entity.type
_entity.pdbx_description
1 polymer ?
#
loop_
_entity_poly.entity_id
_entity_poly.type
_entity_poly.pdbx_seq_one_letter_code
_entity_poly.pdbx_strand_id
1 'polypeptide(L)'
;MKTSITYSKVWSIAYPIIIGSVAQNVINVTDTAFLGNLGETALGGGAIGGLFYMTLIMLGWGFGVGTQIVVARRNGEAQYRPIGRTIEHGFLFLMALALIIFLLVKLFGNQLLMYIVNSESIVSASREFINYRIWGIFFAHTNFLFRAFYVGIGRTRVITLTTVVMVLVNVFLDYSLMFGNFGPRRFDLR
;
A
#
# COMPACT_ATOMS: atom_id res chain seq x y z
N MET A 1 15.18 -31.44 15.68
CA MET A 1 14.71 -30.43 16.67
C MET A 1 13.20 -30.55 16.81
N LYS A 2 12.67 -31.14 17.89
CA LYS A 2 11.24 -31.09 18.21
C LYS A 2 10.95 -29.72 18.85
N THR A 3 10.54 -28.73 18.05
CA THR A 3 10.00 -27.49 18.59
C THR A 3 8.65 -27.81 19.24
N SER A 4 8.60 -27.87 20.57
CA SER A 4 7.32 -27.96 21.29
C SER A 4 6.54 -26.66 21.07
N ILE A 5 5.59 -26.71 20.15
CA ILE A 5 4.63 -25.63 19.92
C ILE A 5 3.62 -25.70 21.06
N THR A 6 3.85 -24.94 22.14
CA THR A 6 2.91 -24.81 23.26
C THR A 6 1.88 -23.73 22.94
N TYR A 7 0.61 -23.95 23.29
CA TYR A 7 -0.48 -22.96 23.09
C TYR A 7 -0.12 -21.57 23.62
N SER A 8 0.59 -21.48 24.75
CA SER A 8 1.09 -20.21 25.31
C SER A 8 2.04 -19.45 24.36
N LYS A 9 2.94 -20.14 23.65
CA LYS A 9 3.83 -19.52 22.65
C LYS A 9 3.05 -19.06 21.42
N VAL A 10 2.07 -19.85 20.98
CA VAL A 10 1.17 -19.46 19.88
C VAL A 10 0.43 -18.18 20.26
N TRP A 11 -0.11 -18.13 21.48
CA TRP A 11 -0.85 -16.97 21.98
C TRP A 11 0.04 -15.72 22.13
N SER A 12 1.28 -15.87 22.60
CA SER A 12 2.22 -14.74 22.71
C SER A 12 2.59 -14.09 21.37
N ILE A 13 2.48 -14.83 20.27
CA ILE A 13 2.73 -14.34 18.91
C ILE A 13 1.42 -13.85 18.27
N ALA A 14 0.33 -14.60 18.45
CA ALA A 14 -0.96 -14.29 17.84
C ALA A 14 -1.59 -13.01 18.42
N TYR A 15 -1.49 -12.78 19.72
CA TYR A 15 -2.10 -11.63 20.38
C TYR A 15 -1.66 -10.27 19.83
N PRO A 16 -0.36 -9.95 19.74
CA PRO A 16 0.07 -8.68 19.19
C PRO A 16 -0.31 -8.53 17.71
N ILE A 17 -0.36 -9.63 16.95
CA ILE A 17 -0.80 -9.62 15.54
C ILE A 17 -2.30 -9.30 15.45
N ILE A 18 -3.12 -9.90 16.32
CA ILE A 18 -4.57 -9.63 16.38
C ILE A 18 -4.81 -8.18 16.76
N ILE A 19 -4.16 -7.68 17.81
CA ILE A 19 -4.29 -6.26 18.22
C ILE A 19 -3.83 -5.33 17.09
N GLY A 20 -2.69 -5.60 16.45
CA GLY A 20 -2.23 -4.79 15.32
C GLY A 20 -3.22 -4.79 14.15
N SER A 21 -3.85 -5.93 13.88
CA SER A 21 -4.86 -6.04 12.82
C SER A 21 -6.16 -5.32 13.17
N VAL A 22 -6.59 -5.38 14.44
CA VAL A 22 -7.75 -4.62 14.94
C VAL A 22 -7.47 -3.12 14.86
N ALA A 23 -6.30 -2.67 15.33
CA ALA A 23 -5.89 -1.28 15.25
C ALA A 23 -5.88 -0.79 13.79
N GLN A 24 -5.33 -1.57 12.85
CA GLN A 24 -5.36 -1.22 11.43
C GLN A 24 -6.79 -1.09 10.88
N ASN A 25 -7.70 -1.98 11.29
CA ASN A 25 -9.10 -1.88 10.89
C ASN A 25 -9.78 -0.63 11.47
N VAL A 26 -9.49 -0.28 12.73
CA VAL A 26 -10.01 0.95 13.34
C VAL A 26 -9.52 2.16 12.57
N ILE A 27 -8.22 2.24 12.22
CA ILE A 27 -7.67 3.32 11.40
C ILE A 27 -8.41 3.41 10.07
N ASN A 28 -8.57 2.29 9.35
CA ASN A 28 -9.26 2.28 8.05
C ASN A 28 -10.72 2.78 8.18
N VAL A 29 -11.43 2.38 9.23
CA VAL A 29 -12.80 2.84 9.50
C VAL A 29 -12.82 4.32 9.82
N THR A 30 -11.89 4.79 10.63
CA THR A 30 -11.75 6.19 11.01
C THR A 30 -11.42 7.06 9.79
N ASP A 31 -10.46 6.68 8.96
CA ASP A 31 -10.13 7.39 7.70
C ASP A 31 -11.35 7.47 6.77
N THR A 32 -12.10 6.38 6.67
CA THR A 32 -13.33 6.34 5.87
C THR A 32 -14.40 7.26 6.46
N ALA A 33 -14.56 7.28 7.80
CA ALA A 33 -15.48 8.18 8.48
C ALA A 33 -15.08 9.65 8.30
N PHE A 34 -13.78 9.98 8.30
CA PHE A 34 -13.28 11.31 8.01
C PHE A 34 -13.59 11.75 6.58
N LEU A 35 -13.39 10.88 5.59
CA LEU A 35 -13.84 11.13 4.23
C LEU A 35 -15.36 11.32 4.15
N GLY A 36 -16.14 10.61 4.98
CA GLY A 36 -17.59 10.78 5.12
C GLY A 36 -18.00 12.15 5.65
N ASN A 37 -17.26 12.70 6.62
CA ASN A 37 -17.51 14.03 7.16
C ASN A 37 -17.22 15.17 6.16
N LEU A 38 -16.40 14.92 5.12
CA LEU A 38 -16.15 15.86 4.02
C LEU A 38 -17.31 15.91 2.99
N GLY A 39 -18.35 15.09 3.18
CA GLY A 39 -19.54 15.02 2.34
C GLY A 39 -19.61 13.74 1.49
N GLU A 40 -20.82 13.35 1.11
CA GLU A 40 -21.10 12.12 0.36
C GLU A 40 -20.32 12.04 -0.97
N THR A 41 -20.11 13.19 -1.62
CA THR A 41 -19.32 13.31 -2.85
C THR A 41 -17.84 13.03 -2.63
N ALA A 42 -17.27 13.49 -1.51
CA ALA A 42 -15.85 13.28 -1.18
C ALA A 42 -15.60 11.81 -0.82
N LEU A 43 -16.50 11.21 -0.03
CA LEU A 43 -16.46 9.79 0.30
C LEU A 43 -16.58 8.91 -0.94
N GLY A 44 -17.56 9.18 -1.81
CA GLY A 44 -17.75 8.45 -3.06
C GLY A 44 -16.56 8.59 -4.01
N GLY A 45 -16.03 9.81 -4.14
CA GLY A 45 -14.84 10.08 -4.96
C GLY A 45 -13.57 9.40 -4.44
N GLY A 46 -13.34 9.44 -3.12
CA GLY A 46 -12.22 8.74 -2.49
C GLY A 46 -12.32 7.22 -2.63
N ALA A 47 -13.52 6.65 -2.48
CA ALA A 47 -13.74 5.21 -2.66
C ALA A 47 -13.44 4.75 -4.10
N ILE A 48 -13.99 5.43 -5.10
CA ILE A 48 -13.76 5.08 -6.51
C ILE A 48 -12.31 5.35 -6.91
N GLY A 49 -11.76 6.51 -6.52
CA GLY A 49 -10.35 6.85 -6.76
C GLY A 49 -9.38 5.84 -6.11
N GLY A 50 -9.71 5.37 -4.91
CA GLY A 50 -8.96 4.34 -4.20
C GLY A 50 -9.00 2.98 -4.91
N LEU A 51 -10.18 2.52 -5.32
CA LEU A 51 -10.35 1.27 -6.08
C LEU A 51 -9.62 1.32 -7.44
N PHE A 52 -9.73 2.46 -8.12
CA PHE A 52 -9.02 2.71 -9.36
C PHE A 52 -7.50 2.62 -9.16
N TYR A 53 -6.97 3.33 -8.16
CA TYR A 53 -5.55 3.27 -7.81
C TYR A 53 -5.09 1.85 -7.42
N MET A 54 -5.89 1.13 -6.62
CA MET A 54 -5.61 -0.25 -6.22
C MET A 54 -5.46 -1.17 -7.44
N THR A 55 -6.36 -1.04 -8.41
CA THR A 55 -6.33 -1.82 -9.65
C THR A 55 -5.03 -1.61 -10.43
N LEU A 56 -4.53 -0.37 -10.47
CA LEU A 56 -3.28 -0.05 -11.15
C LEU A 56 -2.05 -0.65 -10.46
N ILE A 57 -1.98 -0.59 -9.12
CA ILE A 57 -0.84 -1.14 -8.38
C ILE A 57 -0.84 -2.67 -8.34
N MET A 58 -1.98 -3.34 -8.56
CA MET A 58 -2.06 -4.80 -8.62
C MET A 58 -1.19 -5.41 -9.72
N LEU A 59 -0.97 -4.69 -10.82
CA LEU A 59 -0.03 -5.12 -11.87
C LEU A 59 1.39 -5.26 -11.31
N GLY A 60 1.88 -4.21 -10.63
CA GLY A 60 3.18 -4.24 -9.96
C GLY A 60 3.26 -5.29 -8.86
N TRP A 61 2.17 -5.49 -8.13
CA TRP A 61 2.08 -6.54 -7.10
C TRP A 61 2.25 -7.94 -7.69
N GLY A 62 1.62 -8.24 -8.83
CA GLY A 62 1.77 -9.51 -9.53
C GLY A 62 3.22 -9.79 -9.95
N PHE A 63 3.91 -8.77 -10.49
CA PHE A 63 5.35 -8.87 -10.78
C PHE A 63 6.21 -9.04 -9.52
N GLY A 64 5.83 -8.41 -8.41
CA GLY A 64 6.43 -8.64 -7.10
C GLY A 64 6.34 -10.11 -6.68
N VAL A 65 5.17 -10.73 -6.82
CA VAL A 65 4.98 -12.17 -6.52
C VAL A 65 5.82 -13.05 -7.44
N GLY A 66 5.85 -12.78 -8.75
CA GLY A 66 6.72 -13.50 -9.69
C GLY A 66 8.20 -13.39 -9.33
N THR A 67 8.66 -12.19 -8.98
CA THR A 67 10.04 -11.94 -8.52
C THR A 67 10.35 -12.72 -7.26
N GLN A 68 9.42 -12.74 -6.30
CA GLN A 68 9.54 -13.49 -5.06
C GLN A 68 9.77 -14.99 -5.33
N ILE A 69 9.04 -15.58 -6.28
CA ILE A 69 9.17 -17.00 -6.65
C ILE A 69 10.56 -17.29 -7.22
N VAL A 70 11.04 -16.45 -8.14
CA VAL A 70 12.37 -16.62 -8.76
C VAL A 70 13.49 -16.48 -7.71
N VAL A 71 13.37 -15.49 -6.81
CA VAL A 71 14.31 -15.28 -5.71
C VAL A 71 14.30 -16.48 -4.75
N ALA A 72 13.12 -16.96 -4.37
CA ALA A 72 12.97 -18.12 -3.48
C ALA A 72 13.60 -19.37 -4.06
N ARG A 73 13.39 -19.64 -5.36
CA ARG A 73 14.02 -20.76 -6.06
C ARG A 73 15.55 -20.65 -6.04
N ARG A 74 16.10 -19.50 -6.44
CA ARG A 74 17.56 -19.28 -6.48
C ARG A 74 18.19 -19.34 -5.10
N ASN A 75 17.48 -18.85 -4.08
CA ASN A 75 17.89 -18.96 -2.69
C ASN A 75 17.94 -20.43 -2.23
N GLY A 76 16.95 -21.24 -2.63
CA GLY A 76 16.95 -22.70 -2.40
C GLY A 76 18.06 -23.45 -3.13
N GLU A 77 18.46 -22.97 -4.31
CA GLU A 77 19.60 -23.49 -5.08
C GLU A 77 20.97 -22.99 -4.57
N ALA A 78 21.01 -22.19 -3.48
CA ALA A 78 22.21 -21.52 -2.94
C ALA A 78 22.96 -20.63 -3.96
N GLN A 79 22.25 -20.18 -5.01
CA GLN A 79 22.77 -19.32 -6.08
C GLN A 79 22.46 -17.86 -5.77
N TYR A 80 23.32 -17.20 -4.96
CA TYR A 80 23.04 -15.84 -4.48
C TYR A 80 23.37 -14.73 -5.49
N ARG A 81 24.41 -14.89 -6.32
CA ARG A 81 24.80 -13.88 -7.33
C ARG A 81 23.65 -13.54 -8.30
N PRO A 82 22.92 -14.53 -8.85
CA PRO A 82 21.79 -14.23 -9.72
C PRO A 82 20.62 -13.52 -9.02
N ILE A 83 20.48 -13.62 -7.68
CA ILE A 83 19.40 -12.94 -6.95
C ILE A 83 19.54 -11.42 -7.09
N GLY A 84 20.75 -10.88 -6.92
CA GLY A 84 21.02 -9.44 -7.07
C GLY A 84 20.58 -8.92 -8.44
N ARG A 85 20.99 -9.61 -9.51
CA ARG A 85 20.59 -9.25 -10.89
C ARG A 85 19.08 -9.30 -11.10
N THR A 86 18.37 -10.27 -10.51
CA THR A 86 16.91 -10.34 -10.58
C THR A 86 16.26 -9.13 -9.93
N ILE A 87 16.77 -8.70 -8.77
CA ILE A 87 16.23 -7.51 -8.08
C ILE A 87 16.57 -6.23 -8.86
N GLU A 88 17.79 -6.08 -9.38
CA GLU A 88 18.18 -4.91 -10.17
C GLU A 88 17.32 -4.75 -11.44
N HIS A 89 17.17 -5.83 -12.22
CA HIS A 89 16.31 -5.80 -13.40
C HIS A 89 14.83 -5.65 -13.05
N GLY A 90 14.38 -6.29 -11.96
CA GLY A 90 13.02 -6.14 -11.44
C GLY A 90 12.73 -4.69 -11.03
N PHE A 91 13.70 -4.01 -10.41
CA PHE A 91 13.58 -2.59 -10.05
C PHE A 91 13.42 -1.71 -11.28
N LEU A 92 14.33 -1.83 -12.26
CA LEU A 92 14.26 -1.04 -13.49
C LEU A 92 12.94 -1.28 -14.24
N PHE A 93 12.51 -2.55 -14.34
CA PHE A 93 11.25 -2.91 -14.97
C PHE A 93 10.05 -2.32 -14.23
N LEU A 94 9.98 -2.47 -12.91
CA LEU A 94 8.87 -1.95 -12.11
C LEU A 94 8.83 -0.42 -12.10
N MET A 95 9.98 0.27 -12.16
CA MET A 95 10.03 1.72 -12.29
C MET A 95 9.59 2.19 -13.68
N ALA A 96 9.98 1.47 -14.74
CA ALA A 96 9.48 1.74 -16.09
C ALA A 96 7.96 1.51 -16.18
N LEU A 97 7.46 0.42 -15.60
CA LEU A 97 6.02 0.14 -15.52
C LEU A 97 5.27 1.21 -14.73
N ALA A 98 5.79 1.62 -13.58
CA ALA A 98 5.22 2.70 -12.77
C ALA A 98 5.16 4.02 -13.55
N LEU A 99 6.22 4.35 -14.31
CA LEU A 99 6.24 5.53 -15.17
C LEU A 99 5.20 5.47 -16.29
N ILE A 100 5.07 4.32 -16.96
CA ILE A 100 4.06 4.12 -18.01
C ILE A 100 2.66 4.28 -17.43
N ILE A 101 2.36 3.62 -16.30
CA ILE A 101 1.07 3.74 -15.64
C ILE A 101 0.81 5.19 -15.20
N PHE A 102 1.80 5.86 -14.62
CA PHE A 102 1.70 7.26 -14.22
C PHE A 102 1.33 8.16 -15.40
N LEU A 103 2.01 8.02 -16.54
CA LEU A 103 1.73 8.80 -17.75
C LEU A 103 0.34 8.49 -18.31
N LEU A 104 -0.04 7.20 -18.37
CA LEU A 104 -1.37 6.79 -18.84
C LEU A 104 -2.48 7.39 -17.97
N VAL A 105 -2.32 7.39 -16.65
CA VAL A 105 -3.31 7.99 -15.74
C VAL A 105 -3.35 9.51 -15.89
N LYS A 106 -2.20 10.18 -16.05
CA LYS A 106 -2.17 11.64 -16.24
C LYS A 106 -2.80 12.09 -17.56
N LEU A 107 -2.67 11.29 -18.62
CA LEU A 107 -3.21 11.62 -19.95
C LEU A 107 -4.66 11.17 -20.15
N PHE A 108 -5.00 9.97 -19.66
CA PHE A 108 -6.28 9.29 -19.95
C PHE A 108 -7.13 8.99 -18.71
N GLY A 109 -6.63 9.25 -17.50
CA GLY A 109 -7.32 8.88 -16.26
C GLY A 109 -8.67 9.55 -16.09
N ASN A 110 -8.81 10.82 -16.53
CA ASN A 110 -10.09 11.53 -16.47
C ASN A 110 -11.14 10.89 -17.39
N GLN A 111 -10.73 10.55 -18.61
CA GLN A 111 -11.59 9.91 -19.61
C GLN A 111 -12.04 8.54 -19.09
N LEU A 112 -11.12 7.74 -18.53
CA LEU A 112 -11.45 6.45 -17.95
C LEU A 112 -12.47 6.58 -16.81
N LEU A 113 -12.30 7.57 -15.92
CA LEU A 113 -13.23 7.82 -14.82
C LEU A 113 -14.63 8.22 -15.31
N MET A 114 -14.72 9.06 -16.35
CA MET A 114 -16.00 9.46 -16.96
C MET A 114 -16.74 8.28 -17.61
N TYR A 115 -16.04 7.23 -18.05
CA TYR A 115 -16.68 6.00 -18.54
C TYR A 115 -17.19 5.09 -17.42
N ILE A 116 -16.58 5.15 -16.23
CA ILE A 116 -16.91 4.28 -15.10
C ILE A 116 -17.99 4.91 -14.21
N VAL A 117 -18.05 6.24 -14.14
CA VAL A 117 -18.89 6.98 -13.19
C VAL A 117 -19.75 8.01 -13.92
N ASN A 118 -21.07 7.94 -13.71
CA ASN A 118 -22.04 8.82 -14.36
C ASN A 118 -22.17 10.21 -13.68
N SER A 119 -21.78 10.34 -12.41
CA SER A 119 -21.88 11.59 -11.65
C SER A 119 -20.61 12.44 -11.82
N GLU A 120 -20.72 13.60 -12.46
CA GLU A 120 -19.62 14.56 -12.63
C GLU A 120 -18.97 14.96 -11.31
N SER A 121 -19.77 15.13 -10.25
CA SER A 121 -19.29 15.50 -8.93
C SER A 121 -18.35 14.44 -8.32
N ILE A 122 -18.67 13.15 -8.52
CA ILE A 122 -17.86 12.02 -8.06
C ILE A 122 -16.61 11.85 -8.95
N VAL A 123 -16.73 12.08 -10.26
CA VAL A 123 -15.59 12.08 -11.19
C VAL A 123 -14.56 13.14 -10.77
N SER A 124 -15.01 14.36 -10.47
CA SER A 124 -14.14 15.45 -10.03
C SER A 124 -13.39 15.09 -8.73
N ALA A 125 -14.12 14.62 -7.71
CA ALA A 125 -13.54 14.20 -6.44
C ALA A 125 -12.55 13.02 -6.60
N SER A 126 -12.89 12.03 -7.44
CA SER A 126 -12.00 10.90 -7.75
C SER A 126 -10.72 11.35 -8.45
N ARG A 127 -10.84 12.29 -9.39
CA ARG A 127 -9.70 12.86 -10.13
C ARG A 127 -8.76 13.61 -9.20
N GLU A 128 -9.30 14.41 -8.29
CA GLU A 128 -8.50 15.11 -7.28
C GLU A 128 -7.73 14.12 -6.42
N PHE A 129 -8.42 13.11 -5.87
CA PHE A 129 -7.81 12.04 -5.10
C PHE A 129 -6.68 11.33 -5.85
N ILE A 130 -6.94 10.89 -7.09
CA ILE A 130 -5.95 10.18 -7.91
C ILE A 130 -4.75 11.07 -8.25
N ASN A 131 -4.96 12.37 -8.49
CA ASN A 131 -3.89 13.28 -8.88
C ASN A 131 -2.78 13.39 -7.82
N TYR A 132 -3.15 13.34 -6.54
CA TYR A 132 -2.20 13.29 -5.44
C TYR A 132 -1.70 11.86 -5.21
N ARG A 133 -2.60 10.87 -5.22
CA ARG A 133 -2.26 9.48 -4.87
C ARG A 133 -1.35 8.79 -5.88
N ILE A 134 -1.42 9.15 -7.16
CA ILE A 134 -0.69 8.48 -8.24
C ILE A 134 0.83 8.55 -8.08
N TRP A 135 1.37 9.59 -7.43
CA TRP A 135 2.80 9.67 -7.12
C TRP A 135 3.28 8.54 -6.19
N GLY A 136 2.38 8.00 -5.37
CA GLY A 136 2.65 6.84 -4.52
C GLY A 136 2.98 5.57 -5.31
N ILE A 137 2.70 5.51 -6.61
CA ILE A 137 2.89 4.30 -7.41
C ILE A 137 4.35 3.86 -7.47
N PHE A 138 5.29 4.81 -7.57
CA PHE A 138 6.72 4.54 -7.59
C PHE A 138 7.16 3.89 -6.28
N PHE A 139 6.78 4.49 -5.15
CA PHE A 139 7.08 3.95 -3.83
C PHE A 139 6.43 2.58 -3.60
N ALA A 140 5.19 2.38 -4.05
CA ALA A 140 4.49 1.11 -3.93
C ALA A 140 5.21 -0.01 -4.70
N HIS A 141 5.62 0.25 -5.94
CA HIS A 141 6.34 -0.72 -6.76
C HIS A 141 7.72 -1.07 -6.17
N THR A 142 8.45 -0.06 -5.67
CA THR A 142 9.69 -0.29 -4.93
C THR A 142 9.45 -1.15 -3.69
N ASN A 143 8.40 -0.85 -2.92
CA ASN A 143 8.04 -1.63 -1.72
C ASN A 143 7.73 -3.09 -2.08
N PHE A 144 6.99 -3.35 -3.15
CA PHE A 144 6.69 -4.70 -3.61
C PHE A 144 7.95 -5.49 -3.95
N LEU A 145 8.94 -4.85 -4.57
CA LEU A 145 10.21 -5.50 -4.89
C LEU A 145 11.03 -5.84 -3.65
N PHE A 146 11.15 -4.91 -2.70
CA PHE A 146 11.84 -5.17 -1.43
C PHE A 146 11.14 -6.29 -0.66
N ARG A 147 9.81 -6.26 -0.61
CA ARG A 147 9.02 -7.34 -0.01
C ARG A 147 9.29 -8.67 -0.70
N ALA A 148 9.28 -8.71 -2.03
CA ALA A 148 9.57 -9.90 -2.82
C ALA A 148 10.96 -10.47 -2.51
N PHE A 149 11.97 -9.62 -2.39
CA PHE A 149 13.33 -10.00 -1.99
C PHE A 149 13.37 -10.63 -0.60
N TYR A 150 12.87 -9.92 0.43
CA TYR A 150 12.93 -10.38 1.82
C TYR A 150 12.09 -11.64 2.07
N VAL A 151 10.91 -11.75 1.44
CA VAL A 151 10.13 -13.01 1.48
C VAL A 151 10.90 -14.12 0.77
N GLY A 152 11.44 -13.85 -0.42
CA GLY A 152 12.14 -14.85 -1.22
C GLY A 152 13.37 -15.44 -0.52
N ILE A 153 14.14 -14.63 0.22
CA ILE A 153 15.28 -15.12 1.01
C ILE A 153 14.90 -15.67 2.39
N GLY A 154 13.61 -15.71 2.74
CA GLY A 154 13.11 -16.21 4.02
C GLY A 154 13.34 -15.28 5.21
N ARG A 155 13.71 -14.01 5.01
CA ARG A 155 13.94 -13.01 6.08
C ARG A 155 12.70 -12.17 6.35
N THR A 156 11.59 -12.82 6.69
CA THR A 156 10.29 -12.16 6.92
C THR A 156 10.27 -11.23 8.13
N ARG A 157 11.17 -11.41 9.10
CA ARG A 157 11.29 -10.50 10.27
C ARG A 157 11.52 -9.04 9.86
N VAL A 158 12.24 -8.79 8.77
CA VAL A 158 12.46 -7.43 8.26
C VAL A 158 11.14 -6.83 7.81
N ILE A 159 10.30 -7.60 7.12
CA ILE A 159 8.97 -7.17 6.68
C ILE A 159 8.10 -6.85 7.88
N THR A 160 8.03 -7.75 8.86
CA THR A 160 7.25 -7.52 10.08
C THR A 160 7.66 -6.23 10.79
N LEU A 161 8.97 -5.99 10.96
CA LEU A 161 9.45 -4.75 11.57
C LEU A 161 9.06 -3.52 10.75
N THR A 162 9.25 -3.56 9.42
CA THR A 162 8.86 -2.44 8.55
C THR A 162 7.36 -2.17 8.58
N THR A 163 6.51 -3.21 8.66
CA THR A 163 5.06 -3.06 8.79
C THR A 163 4.70 -2.43 10.13
N VAL A 164 5.30 -2.86 11.24
CA VAL A 164 5.05 -2.26 12.55
C VAL A 164 5.45 -0.77 12.55
N VAL A 165 6.63 -0.44 12.01
CA VAL A 165 7.06 0.97 11.88
C VAL A 165 6.10 1.76 11.00
N MET A 166 5.67 1.20 9.87
CA MET A 166 4.70 1.84 8.98
C MET A 166 3.38 2.15 9.69
N VAL A 167 2.83 1.18 10.44
CA VAL A 167 1.59 1.36 11.22
C VAL A 167 1.78 2.44 12.29
N LEU A 168 2.88 2.41 13.04
CA LEU A 168 3.14 3.40 14.08
C LEU A 168 3.29 4.82 13.51
N VAL A 169 4.01 4.95 12.38
CA VAL A 169 4.17 6.24 11.68
C VAL A 169 2.83 6.72 11.13
N ASN A 170 2.03 5.83 10.54
CA ASN A 170 0.70 6.18 10.04
C ASN A 170 -0.22 6.65 11.17
N VAL A 171 -0.35 5.90 12.28
CA VAL A 171 -1.10 6.31 13.47
C VAL A 171 -0.61 7.66 14.01
N PHE A 172 0.70 7.84 14.12
CA PHE A 172 1.28 9.08 14.64
C PHE A 172 0.98 10.28 13.73
N LEU A 173 1.12 10.12 12.41
CA LEU A 173 0.86 11.17 11.44
C LEU A 173 -0.63 11.51 11.37
N ASP A 174 -1.50 10.50 11.32
CA ASP A 174 -2.95 10.70 11.28
C ASP A 174 -3.41 11.42 12.55
N TYR A 175 -2.98 10.95 13.73
CA TYR A 175 -3.29 11.63 15.00
C TYR A 175 -2.74 13.07 15.04
N SER A 176 -1.49 13.29 14.61
CA SER A 176 -0.85 14.61 14.66
C SER A 176 -1.45 15.60 13.66
N LEU A 177 -1.89 15.15 12.49
CA LEU A 177 -2.52 16.00 11.48
C LEU A 177 -3.99 16.28 11.81
N MET A 178 -4.68 15.36 12.48
CA MET A 178 -6.09 15.51 12.84
C MET A 178 -6.31 16.24 14.18
N PHE A 179 -5.50 15.96 15.20
CA PHE A 179 -5.65 16.54 16.55
C PHE A 179 -4.52 17.49 16.94
N GLY A 180 -3.42 17.50 16.19
CA GLY A 180 -2.30 18.41 16.42
C GLY A 180 -2.45 19.72 15.66
N ASN A 181 -1.93 20.80 16.23
CA ASN A 181 -1.93 22.18 15.72
C ASN A 181 -1.13 22.38 14.40
N PHE A 182 -0.78 21.30 13.68
CA PHE A 182 0.03 21.27 12.46
C PHE A 182 -0.76 20.92 11.19
N GLY A 183 -2.00 20.45 11.31
CA GLY A 183 -2.92 20.39 10.16
C GLY A 183 -3.37 21.80 9.74
N PRO A 184 -3.64 22.08 8.44
CA PRO A 184 -4.23 23.35 8.06
C PRO A 184 -5.51 23.57 8.88
N ARG A 185 -5.62 24.75 9.53
CA ARG A 185 -6.69 25.23 10.43
C ARG A 185 -8.12 25.25 9.85
N ARG A 186 -8.43 24.46 8.83
CA ARG A 186 -9.77 24.32 8.26
C ARG A 186 -10.60 23.19 8.87
N PHE A 187 -10.05 22.44 9.83
CA PHE A 187 -10.78 21.44 10.61
C PHE A 187 -11.33 21.97 11.93
N ASP A 188 -11.28 23.29 12.16
CA ASP A 188 -12.08 23.94 13.20
C ASP A 188 -13.53 24.02 12.69
N LEU A 189 -14.28 22.97 13.01
CA LEU A 189 -15.73 22.91 13.22
C LEU A 189 -16.49 24.21 12.89
N ARG A 190 -17.10 24.24 11.71
CA ARG A 190 -18.41 24.87 11.48
C ARG A 190 -19.24 24.02 10.54
#